data_AF-A0A920ARY5-F1
#
_entry.id   AF-A0A920ARY5-F1
#
_cell.length_a   1.000
_cell.length_b   1.000
_cell.length_c   1.000
_cell.angle_alpha   90.00
_cell.angle_beta   90.00
_cell.angle_gamma   90.00
#
_symmetry.space_group_name_H-M   'P 1'
#
loop_
_entity.id
_entity.type
_entity.pdbx_description
1 polymer ?
#
loop_
_entity_poly.entity_id
_entity_poly.type
_entity_poly.pdbx_seq_one_letter_code
_entity_poly.pdbx_strand_id
1 'polypeptide(L)'
;MSKLIKTPVLFITYNKTDTTLKVLNKILKCNPSKLIIISDGPKQIAMRKSVNYLRNYFNKNLDNSYIEKDYNQTNKGLKETVTSSISKYINKYGKLIIIEDDILPSKMFFDFCDSMLDIYKDEKKLI
;
A
#
# COMPACT_ATOMS: atom_id res chain seq x y z
N MET A 1 18.51 10.55 8.98
CA MET A 1 17.16 9.96 9.07
C MET A 1 16.36 10.45 7.87
N SER A 2 15.57 9.58 7.22
CA SER A 2 14.72 10.01 6.09
C SER A 2 13.57 10.90 6.60
N LYS A 3 13.28 11.98 5.85
CA LYS A 3 12.10 12.84 6.06
C LYS A 3 10.85 11.96 6.18
N LEU A 4 10.05 12.20 7.22
CA LEU A 4 8.75 11.54 7.42
C LEU A 4 7.82 11.92 6.27
N ILE A 5 7.21 10.93 5.62
CA ILE A 5 6.15 11.13 4.63
C ILE A 5 4.82 11.20 5.39
N LYS A 6 4.17 12.37 5.40
CA LYS A 6 2.97 12.60 6.22
C LYS A 6 1.75 11.89 5.67
N THR A 7 1.71 11.71 4.35
CA THR A 7 0.60 11.06 3.65
C THR A 7 0.68 9.53 3.83
N PRO A 8 -0.42 8.88 4.26
CA PRO A 8 -0.47 7.42 4.34
C PRO A 8 -0.22 6.75 2.99
N VAL A 9 0.51 5.63 3.02
CA VAL A 9 0.78 4.81 1.83
C VAL A 9 -0.14 3.59 1.83
N LEU A 10 -0.95 3.45 0.79
CA LEU A 10 -1.75 2.27 0.51
C LEU A 10 -0.98 1.35 -0.45
N PHE A 11 -0.51 0.22 0.05
CA PHE A 11 0.24 -0.77 -0.70
C PHE A 11 -0.63 -1.97 -1.05
N ILE A 12 -0.90 -2.15 -2.34
CA ILE A 12 -1.78 -3.20 -2.86
C ILE A 12 -0.93 -4.38 -3.32
N THR A 13 -1.21 -5.55 -2.76
CA THR A 13 -0.41 -6.76 -2.96
C THR A 13 -1.28 -7.96 -3.28
N TYR A 14 -0.71 -8.93 -4.00
CA TYR A 14 -1.36 -10.22 -4.20
C TYR A 14 -0.41 -11.40 -3.99
N ASN A 15 0.24 -11.90 -5.06
CA ASN A 15 0.97 -13.16 -5.04
C ASN A 15 2.41 -13.07 -5.59
N LYS A 16 2.88 -11.90 -6.03
CA LYS A 16 4.20 -11.71 -6.65
C LYS A 16 5.30 -11.52 -5.58
N THR A 17 5.61 -12.59 -4.85
CA THR A 17 6.47 -12.55 -3.65
C THR A 17 7.75 -11.70 -3.80
N ASP A 18 8.53 -11.90 -4.87
CA ASP A 18 9.80 -11.19 -5.09
C ASP A 18 9.63 -9.68 -5.29
N THR A 19 8.68 -9.27 -6.15
CA THR A 19 8.48 -7.84 -6.43
C THR A 19 7.83 -7.16 -5.24
N THR A 20 6.85 -7.80 -4.60
CA THR A 20 6.19 -7.28 -3.39
C THR A 20 7.20 -6.92 -2.30
N LEU A 21 8.16 -7.81 -2.02
CA LEU A 21 9.17 -7.55 -0.97
C LEU A 21 10.15 -6.44 -1.37
N LYS A 22 10.51 -6.32 -2.65
CA LYS A 22 11.35 -5.22 -3.16
C LYS A 22 10.64 -3.88 -3.01
N VAL A 23 9.37 -3.81 -3.37
CA VAL A 23 8.54 -2.61 -3.26
C VAL A 23 8.31 -2.23 -1.79
N LEU A 24 7.95 -3.19 -0.94
CA LEU A 24 7.80 -2.99 0.51
C LEU A 24 9.08 -2.38 1.12
N ASN A 25 10.25 -2.90 0.77
CA ASN A 25 11.52 -2.37 1.25
C ASN A 25 11.76 -0.91 0.83
N LYS A 26 11.28 -0.50 -0.35
CA LYS A 26 11.34 0.91 -0.76
C LYS A 26 10.37 1.76 0.06
N ILE A 27 9.14 1.30 0.25
CA ILE A 27 8.12 1.99 1.05
C ILE A 27 8.61 2.22 2.49
N LEU A 28 9.10 1.17 3.15
CA LEU A 28 9.60 1.26 4.54
C LEU A 28 10.75 2.27 4.67
N LYS A 29 11.70 2.29 3.73
CA LYS A 29 12.81 3.26 3.71
C LYS A 29 12.35 4.71 3.54
N CYS A 30 11.16 4.92 2.98
CA CYS A 30 10.58 6.25 2.81
C CYS A 30 9.94 6.78 4.10
N ASN A 31 9.86 5.98 5.17
CA ASN A 31 9.36 6.40 6.47
C ASN A 31 7.95 7.04 6.40
N PRO A 32 6.91 6.30 5.97
CA PRO A 32 5.54 6.79 5.94
C PRO A 32 4.94 6.89 7.35
N SER A 33 4.13 7.92 7.59
CA SER A 33 3.37 8.11 8.84
C SER A 33 2.42 6.95 9.13
N LYS A 34 1.88 6.34 8.08
CA LYS A 34 1.05 5.14 8.12
C LYS A 34 1.26 4.34 6.85
N LEU A 35 1.40 3.03 6.98
CA LEU A 35 1.39 2.10 5.85
C LEU A 35 0.17 1.18 5.98
N ILE A 36 -0.64 1.11 4.93
CA ILE A 36 -1.77 0.19 4.81
C ILE A 36 -1.39 -0.86 3.79
N ILE A 37 -1.41 -2.15 4.17
CA ILE A 37 -1.11 -3.25 3.26
C ILE A 37 -2.39 -3.99 2.96
N ILE A 38 -2.83 -3.92 1.70
CA ILE A 38 -3.94 -4.70 1.17
C ILE A 38 -3.39 -6.00 0.60
N SER A 39 -3.98 -7.13 0.96
CA SER A 39 -3.68 -8.42 0.34
C SER A 39 -4.98 -9.15 0.03
N ASP A 40 -5.26 -9.37 -1.25
CA ASP A 40 -6.45 -10.12 -1.65
C ASP A 40 -6.31 -11.62 -1.36
N GLY A 41 -7.45 -12.33 -1.25
CA GLY A 41 -7.44 -13.79 -1.07
C GLY A 41 -6.95 -14.51 -2.34
N PRO A 42 -6.46 -15.76 -2.25
CA PRO A 42 -5.99 -16.51 -3.41
C PRO A 42 -7.15 -16.88 -4.34
N LYS A 43 -7.08 -16.48 -5.62
CA LYS A 43 -8.08 -16.84 -6.65
C LYS A 43 -8.10 -18.34 -6.96
N GLN A 44 -6.96 -19.01 -6.79
CA GLN A 44 -6.77 -20.43 -7.06
C GLN A 44 -5.90 -21.07 -5.98
N ILE A 45 -6.01 -22.40 -5.83
CA ILE A 45 -5.22 -23.18 -4.87
C ILE A 45 -3.72 -22.98 -5.07
N ALA A 46 -3.24 -22.92 -6.32
CA ALA A 46 -1.84 -22.68 -6.65
C ALA A 46 -1.28 -21.37 -6.06
N MET A 47 -2.12 -20.35 -5.87
CA MET A 47 -1.72 -19.04 -5.36
C MET A 47 -1.73 -18.96 -3.84
N ARG A 48 -2.31 -19.96 -3.14
CA ARG A 48 -2.38 -19.98 -1.67
C ARG A 48 -0.99 -19.89 -1.04
N LYS A 49 -0.02 -20.62 -1.59
CA LYS A 49 1.35 -20.64 -1.05
C LYS A 49 1.99 -19.24 -1.06
N SER A 50 1.94 -18.55 -2.19
CA SER A 50 2.50 -17.21 -2.36
C SER A 50 1.77 -16.15 -1.53
N VAL A 51 0.43 -16.17 -1.50
CA VAL A 51 -0.36 -15.22 -0.71
C VAL A 51 -0.09 -15.41 0.79
N ASN A 52 -0.12 -16.66 1.26
CA ASN A 52 0.13 -16.97 2.66
C ASN A 52 1.57 -16.65 3.06
N TYR A 53 2.53 -16.89 2.18
CA TYR A 53 3.92 -16.50 2.41
C TYR A 53 4.04 -15.00 2.68
N LEU A 54 3.46 -14.16 1.82
CA LEU A 54 3.49 -12.70 2.00
C LEU A 54 2.78 -12.26 3.28
N ARG A 55 1.57 -12.75 3.54
CA ARG A 55 0.82 -12.42 4.77
C ARG A 55 1.58 -12.83 6.02
N ASN A 56 2.19 -14.02 6.04
CA ASN A 56 3.03 -14.48 7.14
C ASN A 56 4.26 -13.58 7.32
N TYR A 57 4.90 -13.20 6.21
CA TYR A 57 6.02 -12.26 6.25
C TYR A 57 5.61 -10.92 6.86
N PHE A 58 4.49 -10.34 6.40
CA PHE A 58 3.98 -9.07 6.93
C PHE A 58 3.65 -9.18 8.41
N ASN A 59 3.00 -10.28 8.83
CA ASN A 59 2.61 -10.49 10.22
C ASN A 59 3.81 -10.61 11.16
N LYS A 60 4.87 -11.29 10.74
CA LYS A 60 6.04 -11.55 11.57
C LYS A 60 7.06 -10.41 11.61
N ASN A 61 7.22 -9.69 10.50
CA ASN A 61 8.37 -8.79 10.32
C ASN A 61 8.01 -7.29 10.37
N LEU A 62 6.72 -6.94 10.39
CA LEU A 62 6.29 -5.54 10.31
C LEU A 62 5.65 -5.07 11.63
N ASP A 63 6.06 -3.88 12.06
CA ASP A 63 5.56 -3.21 13.27
C ASP A 63 4.12 -2.73 13.10
N ASN A 64 3.22 -3.23 13.95
CA ASN A 64 1.80 -2.91 13.91
C ASN A 64 1.45 -1.51 14.43
N SER A 65 2.40 -0.79 15.07
CA SER A 65 2.14 0.55 15.63
C SER A 65 1.73 1.55 14.54
N TYR A 66 2.38 1.50 13.37
CA TYR A 66 2.10 2.38 12.23
C TYR A 66 1.66 1.64 10.96
N ILE A 67 1.60 0.29 10.99
CA ILE A 67 1.19 -0.52 9.85
C ILE A 67 -0.19 -1.12 10.09
N GLU A 68 -1.13 -0.87 9.18
CA GLU A 68 -2.44 -1.51 9.13
C GLU A 68 -2.43 -2.60 8.04
N LYS A 69 -2.91 -3.79 8.38
CA LYS A 69 -2.94 -4.95 7.49
C LYS A 69 -4.40 -5.30 7.21
N ASP A 70 -4.82 -5.23 5.95
CA ASP A 70 -6.20 -5.49 5.53
C ASP A 70 -6.25 -6.61 4.50
N TYR A 71 -6.77 -7.74 4.92
CA TYR A 71 -6.73 -8.99 4.16
C TYR A 71 -8.13 -9.44 3.80
N ASN A 72 -8.41 -9.54 2.49
CA ASN A 72 -9.62 -10.21 2.05
C ASN A 72 -9.47 -11.72 2.24
N GLN A 73 -10.50 -12.38 2.75
CA GLN A 73 -10.48 -13.85 2.90
C GLN A 73 -10.57 -14.56 1.54
N THR A 74 -11.41 -14.05 0.66
CA THR A 74 -11.60 -14.51 -0.71
C THR A 74 -11.00 -13.53 -1.71
N ASN A 75 -10.68 -14.00 -2.92
CA ASN A 75 -10.26 -13.11 -4.01
C ASN A 75 -11.48 -12.31 -4.49
N LYS A 76 -11.49 -10.99 -4.23
CA LYS A 76 -12.49 -10.08 -4.81
C LYS A 76 -12.09 -9.62 -6.21
N GLY A 77 -10.84 -9.86 -6.59
CA GLY A 77 -10.27 -9.40 -7.85
C GLY A 77 -9.75 -7.97 -7.74
N LEU A 78 -8.92 -7.59 -8.72
CA LEU A 78 -8.16 -6.35 -8.69
C LEU A 78 -9.08 -5.12 -8.60
N LYS A 79 -10.07 -5.00 -9.49
CA LYS A 79 -10.96 -3.84 -9.55
C LYS A 79 -11.69 -3.61 -8.22
N GLU A 80 -12.35 -4.64 -7.69
CA GLU A 80 -13.11 -4.51 -6.45
C GLU A 80 -12.19 -4.25 -5.25
N THR A 81 -11.06 -4.96 -5.15
CA THR A 81 -10.10 -4.76 -4.06
C THR A 81 -9.54 -3.34 -4.08
N VAL A 82 -9.11 -2.84 -5.24
CA VAL A 82 -8.55 -1.50 -5.39
C VAL A 82 -9.60 -0.44 -5.06
N THR A 83 -10.78 -0.48 -5.70
CA THR A 83 -11.82 0.53 -5.48
C THR A 83 -12.27 0.56 -4.02
N SER A 84 -12.58 -0.60 -3.42
CA SER A 84 -13.05 -0.66 -2.04
C SER A 84 -11.97 -0.21 -1.03
N SER A 85 -10.71 -0.57 -1.25
CA SER A 85 -9.60 -0.16 -0.39
C SER A 85 -9.35 1.34 -0.49
N ILE A 86 -9.33 1.90 -1.70
CA ILE A 86 -9.19 3.34 -1.90
C ILE A 86 -10.33 4.07 -1.19
N SER A 87 -11.59 3.71 -1.45
CA SER A 87 -12.74 4.35 -0.80
C SER A 87 -12.68 4.28 0.72
N LYS A 88 -12.36 3.12 1.29
CA LYS A 88 -12.24 2.95 2.74
C LYS A 88 -11.18 3.87 3.34
N TYR A 89 -9.98 3.89 2.75
CA TYR A 89 -8.84 4.57 3.34
C TYR A 89 -8.78 6.06 3.01
N ILE A 90 -9.29 6.49 1.85
CA ILE A 90 -9.39 7.90 1.52
C ILE A 90 -10.40 8.60 2.44
N ASN A 91 -11.53 7.95 2.74
CA ASN A 91 -12.52 8.48 3.68
C ASN A 91 -11.97 8.56 5.11
N LYS A 92 -11.02 7.70 5.47
CA LYS A 92 -10.36 7.70 6.79
C LYS A 92 -9.28 8.77 6.92
N TYR A 93 -8.51 9.02 5.86
CA TYR A 93 -7.28 9.83 5.92
C TYR A 93 -7.31 11.12 5.11
N GLY A 94 -8.31 11.33 4.26
CA GLY A 94 -8.45 12.48 3.36
C GLY A 94 -7.52 12.47 2.14
N LYS A 95 -6.33 11.86 2.24
CA LYS A 95 -5.37 11.70 1.14
C LYS A 95 -4.58 10.40 1.28
N LEU A 96 -4.12 9.85 0.15
CA LEU A 96 -3.35 8.60 0.07
C LEU A 96 -2.29 8.66 -1.03
N ILE A 97 -1.17 7.97 -0.83
CA ILE A 97 -0.26 7.56 -1.90
C ILE A 97 -0.51 6.08 -2.17
N ILE A 98 -0.83 5.71 -3.41
CA ILE A 98 -1.20 4.33 -3.77
C ILE A 98 -0.05 3.70 -4.56
N ILE A 99 0.38 2.50 -4.14
CA ILE A 99 1.46 1.73 -4.77
C ILE A 99 0.99 0.29 -4.99
N GLU A 100 1.27 -0.27 -6.17
CA GLU A 100 1.07 -1.68 -6.50
C GLU A 100 2.36 -2.49 -6.37
N ASP A 101 2.24 -3.82 -6.28
CA ASP A 101 3.37 -4.73 -6.02
C ASP A 101 4.33 -4.95 -7.19
N ASP A 102 4.07 -4.34 -8.34
CA ASP A 102 4.92 -4.36 -9.54
C ASP A 102 5.48 -2.98 -9.95
N ILE A 103 5.25 -1.95 -9.13
CA ILE A 103 5.84 -0.62 -9.32
C ILE A 103 6.94 -0.43 -8.28
N LEU A 104 8.17 -0.15 -8.70
CA LEU A 104 9.29 0.12 -7.80
C LEU A 104 9.49 1.64 -7.61
N PRO A 105 8.89 2.26 -6.58
CA PRO A 105 8.98 3.70 -6.38
C PRO A 105 10.37 4.12 -5.88
N SER A 106 10.77 5.33 -6.28
CA SER A 106 11.95 6.01 -5.73
C SER A 106 11.57 6.81 -4.48
N LYS A 107 12.55 7.18 -3.66
CA LYS A 107 12.30 8.09 -2.52
C LYS A 107 11.72 9.43 -2.99
N MET A 108 12.22 9.94 -4.11
CA MET A 108 11.82 11.21 -4.69
C MET A 108 10.34 11.21 -5.13
N PHE A 109 9.82 10.05 -5.55
CA PHE A 109 8.39 9.89 -5.84
C PHE A 109 7.53 10.17 -4.59
N PHE A 110 7.88 9.58 -3.44
CA PHE A 110 7.11 9.81 -2.21
C PHE A 110 7.22 11.26 -1.74
N ASP A 111 8.42 11.85 -1.79
CA ASP A 111 8.60 13.25 -1.42
C ASP A 111 7.77 14.19 -2.32
N PHE A 112 7.73 13.91 -3.62
CA PHE A 112 6.90 14.64 -4.58
C PHE A 112 5.42 14.51 -4.25
N CYS A 113 4.91 13.28 -4.10
CA CYS A 113 3.49 13.08 -3.81
C CYS A 113 3.07 13.74 -2.49
N ASP A 114 3.88 13.61 -1.43
CA ASP A 114 3.57 14.20 -0.12
C ASP A 114 3.42 15.72 -0.20
N SER A 115 4.29 16.38 -0.96
CA SER A 115 4.23 17.83 -1.18
C SER A 115 3.09 18.24 -2.13
N MET A 116 2.91 17.54 -3.24
CA MET A 116 1.89 17.91 -4.24
C MET A 116 0.47 17.71 -3.72
N LEU A 117 0.23 16.69 -2.90
CA LEU A 117 -1.07 16.50 -2.28
C LEU A 117 -1.45 17.66 -1.34
N ASP A 118 -0.47 18.31 -0.70
CA ASP A 118 -0.73 19.50 0.13
C ASP A 118 -0.95 20.75 -0.72
N ILE A 119 -0.21 20.89 -1.84
CA ILE A 119 -0.31 22.04 -2.75
C ILE A 119 -1.66 22.06 -3.49
N TYR A 120 -2.11 20.91 -3.97
CA TYR A 120 -3.26 20.81 -4.87
C TYR A 120 -4.58 20.44 -4.19
N LYS A 121 -4.61 20.29 -2.86
CA LYS A 121 -5.81 19.86 -2.12
C LYS A 121 -7.05 20.74 -2.35
N ASP A 122 -6.84 22.03 -2.67
CA ASP A 122 -7.92 23.02 -2.87
C ASP A 122 -8.04 23.47 -4.35
N GLU A 123 -7.26 22.86 -5.26
CA GLU A 123 -7.27 23.23 -6.69
C GLU A 123 -8.46 22.57 -7.42
N LYS A 124 -9.51 23.36 -7.64
CA LYS A 124 -10.78 22.89 -8.20
C LYS A 124 -10.71 22.40 -9.65
N LYS A 125 -9.64 22.73 -10.39
CA LYS A 125 -9.42 22.21 -11.75
C LYS A 125 -8.90 20.77 -11.77
N LEU A 126 -8.44 20.26 -10.63
CA LEU A 126 -8.05 18.87 -10.44
C LEU A 126 -9.20 18.16 -9.70
N ILE A 127 -9.83 17.19 -10.37
CA ILE A 127 -10.97 16.40 -9.87
C ILE A 127 -10.61 14.92 -9.91
#